data_AF-A0A7V9BR10-F1
#
_entry.id   AF-A0A7V9BR10-F1
#
_cell.length_a   1.000
_cell.length_b   1.000
_cell.length_c   1.000
_cell.angle_alpha   90.00
_cell.angle_beta   90.00
_cell.angle_gamma   90.00
#
_symmetry.space_group_name_H-M   'P 1'
#
loop_
_entity.id
_entity.type
_entity.pdbx_description
1 polymer ?
#
loop_
_entity_poly.entity_id
_entity_poly.type
_entity_poly.pdbx_seq_one_letter_code
_entity_poly.pdbx_strand_id
1 'polypeptide(L)' 'MINERLLKIYLNDHLAGSVVGYELVGRVLSNNQEGELGNFLRELKVKIEADRDELLSVMKALAMRPDPAK' A
#
# COMPACT_ATOMS: atom_id res chain seq x y z
N MET A 1 -24.76 -6.18 10.79
CA MET A 1 -24.04 -7.17 9.96
C MET A 1 -23.07 -6.43 9.05
N ILE A 2 -21.78 -6.76 9.09
CA ILE A 2 -20.80 -6.22 8.13
C ILE A 2 -21.11 -6.81 6.76
N ASN A 3 -21.06 -5.99 5.71
CA ASN A 3 -21.23 -6.47 4.34
C ASN A 3 -19.87 -6.97 3.82
N GLU A 4 -19.64 -8.28 3.88
CA GLU A 4 -18.38 -8.92 3.50
C GLU A 4 -17.94 -8.60 2.07
N ARG A 5 -18.90 -8.45 1.14
CA ARG A 5 -18.60 -8.05 -0.24
C ARG A 5 -18.05 -6.63 -0.30
N LEU A 6 -18.68 -5.68 0.39
CA LEU A 6 -18.19 -4.29 0.42
C LEU A 6 -16.84 -4.19 1.11
N LEU A 7 -16.64 -4.97 2.18
CA LEU A 7 -15.34 -5.02 2.87
C LEU A 7 -14.24 -5.60 1.96
N LYS A 8 -14.53 -6.68 1.22
CA LYS A 8 -13.58 -7.24 0.24
C LYS A 8 -13.20 -6.19 -0.82
N ILE A 9 -14.17 -5.46 -1.36
CA ILE A 9 -13.91 -4.41 -2.37
C ILE A 9 -13.01 -3.34 -1.76
N TYR A 10 -13.37 -2.82 -0.59
CA TYR A 10 -12.60 -1.77 0.09
C TYR A 10 -11.14 -2.18 0.35
N LEU A 11 -10.91 -3.41 0.85
CA LEU A 11 -9.56 -3.90 1.14
C LEU A 11 -8.71 -4.06 -0.14
N ASN A 12 -9.32 -4.50 -1.24
CA ASN A 12 -8.63 -4.61 -2.52
C ASN A 12 -8.33 -3.25 -3.14
N ASP A 13 -9.27 -2.31 -3.08
CA ASP A 13 -9.05 -0.93 -3.53
C ASP A 13 -7.92 -0.26 -2.72
N HIS A 14 -7.89 -0.50 -1.41
CA HIS A 14 -6.82 0.00 -0.55
C HIS A 14 -5.46 -0.63 -0.85
N LEU A 15 -5.42 -1.94 -1.10
CA LEU A 15 -4.20 -2.65 -1.51
C LEU A 15 -3.67 -2.09 -2.84
N ALA A 16 -4.54 -1.89 -3.83
CA ALA A 16 -4.17 -1.29 -5.11
C ALA A 16 -3.61 0.13 -4.91
N GLY A 17 -4.26 0.95 -4.07
CA GLY A 17 -3.77 2.29 -3.72
C GLY A 17 -2.39 2.27 -3.05
N SER A 18 -2.14 1.32 -2.15
CA SER A 18 -0.84 1.14 -1.48
C SER A 18 0.27 0.74 -2.46
N VAL A 19 0.00 -0.19 -3.38
CA VAL A 19 0.95 -0.58 -4.44
C VAL A 19 1.31 0.60 -5.34
N VAL A 20 0.31 1.33 -5.84
CA VAL A 20 0.52 2.52 -6.68
C VAL A 20 1.30 3.59 -5.93
N GLY A 21 0.96 3.84 -4.66
CA GLY A 21 1.67 4.78 -3.81
C GLY A 21 3.14 4.43 -3.62
N TYR A 22 3.44 3.15 -3.33
CA TYR A 22 4.81 2.67 -3.15
C TYR A 22 5.66 2.86 -4.42
N GLU A 23 5.11 2.50 -5.58
CA GLU A 23 5.79 2.69 -6.86
C GLU A 23 6.02 4.16 -7.17
N LEU A 24 5.01 5.01 -6.97
CA LEU A 24 5.11 6.44 -7.23
C LEU A 24 6.20 7.07 -6.36
N VAL A 25 6.20 6.78 -5.05
CA VAL A 25 7.26 7.25 -4.13
C VAL A 25 8.63 6.78 -4.60
N GLY A 26 8.75 5.52 -5.05
CA GLY A 26 9.99 5.01 -5.64
C GLY A 26 10.47 5.79 -6.86
N ARG A 27 9.56 6.11 -7.80
CA ARG A 27 9.86 6.89 -9.01
C ARG A 27 10.21 8.34 -8.71
N VAL A 28 9.58 8.95 -7.71
CA VAL A 28 9.91 10.32 -7.31
C VAL A 28 11.25 10.33 -6.59
N LEU A 29 11.51 9.37 -5.69
CA LEU A 29 12.77 9.23 -4.97
C LEU A 29 13.96 9.03 -5.92
N SER A 30 13.79 8.27 -7.01
CA SER A 30 14.88 8.08 -7.97
C SER A 30 15.38 9.38 -8.62
N ASN A 31 14.52 10.40 -8.68
CA ASN A 31 14.84 11.73 -9.21
C ASN A 31 15.17 12.76 -8.12
N ASN A 32 14.96 12.42 -6.84
CA ASN A 32 15.08 13.34 -5.70
C ASN A 32 15.78 12.63 -4.53
N GLN A 33 16.98 12.10 -4.76
CA GLN A 33 17.65 11.25 -3.77
C GLN A 33 18.23 12.05 -2.59
N GLU A 34 18.56 13.31 -2.81
CA GLU A 34 19.25 14.16 -1.85
C GLU A 34 18.31 15.12 -1.12
N GLY A 35 18.82 15.73 -0.05
CA GLY A 35 18.10 16.73 0.73
C GLY A 35 16.91 16.17 1.52
N GLU A 36 16.12 17.09 2.06
CA GLU A 36 14.98 16.78 2.94
C GLU A 36 13.90 15.97 2.22
N LEU A 37 13.64 16.27 0.93
CA LEU A 37 12.67 15.53 0.13
C LEU A 37 13.08 14.07 -0.05
N GLY A 38 14.35 13.79 -0.36
CA GLY A 38 14.83 12.41 -0.50
C GLY A 38 14.77 11.62 0.79
N ASN A 39 15.09 12.26 1.93
CA ASN A 39 14.94 11.65 3.25
C ASN A 39 13.48 11.31 3.55
N PHE A 40 12.58 12.28 3.34
CA PHE A 40 11.15 12.09 3.53
C PHE A 40 10.60 10.95 2.65
N LEU A 41 10.97 10.90 1.37
CA LEU A 41 10.51 9.86 0.44
C LEU A 41 11.01 8.46 0.82
N ARG A 42 12.25 8.34 1.33
CA ARG A 42 12.76 7.06 1.86
C ARG A 42 11.93 6.57 3.04
N GLU A 43 11.67 7.44 4.01
CA GLU A 43 10.85 7.10 5.18
C GLU A 43 9.42 6.77 4.78
N LEU A 44 8.82 7.56 3.89
CA LEU A 44 7.47 7.33 3.39
C LEU A 44 7.37 5.98 2.67
N LYS A 45 8.36 5.62 1.85
CA LYS A 45 8.39 4.34 1.14
C LYS A 45 8.36 3.15 2.11
N VAL A 46 9.14 3.21 3.18
CA VAL A 46 9.18 2.17 4.23
C VAL A 46 7.85 2.09 4.97
N LYS A 47 7.22 3.23 5.29
CA LYS A 47 5.91 3.28 5.95
C LYS A 47 4.81 2.65 5.09
N ILE A 48 4.76 3.00 3.79
CA ILE A 48 3.78 2.41 2.86
C ILE A 48 3.96 0.90 2.75
N GLU A 49 5.21 0.42 2.71
CA GLU A 49 5.51 -1.01 2.69
C GLU A 49 5.04 -1.73 3.96
N ALA A 50 5.34 -1.17 5.14
CA ALA A 50 4.88 -1.72 6.41
C ALA A 50 3.34 -1.75 6.50
N ASP A 51 2.67 -0.66 6.09
CA ASP A 51 1.21 -0.58 6.08
C ASP A 51 0.58 -1.59 5.09
N ARG A 52 1.24 -1.81 3.93
CA ARG A 52 0.82 -2.83 2.95
C ARG A 52 0.91 -4.23 3.52
N ASP A 53 2.01 -4.54 4.22
CA ASP A 53 2.23 -5.86 4.80
C ASP A 53 1.24 -6.13 5.94
N GLU A 54 0.92 -5.12 6.74
CA GLU A 54 -0.15 -5.19 7.75
C GLU A 54 -1.53 -5.38 7.10
N LEU A 55 -1.84 -4.66 6.02
CA LEU A 55 -3.09 -4.85 5.27
C LEU A 55 -3.22 -6.29 4.76
N LEU A 56 -2.15 -6.87 4.22
CA LEU A 56 -2.15 -8.28 3.78
C LEU A 56 -2.37 -9.25 4.95
N SER A 57 -1.80 -8.95 6.13
CA SER A 57 -2.04 -9.71 7.36
C SER A 57 -3.52 -9.67 7.78
N VAL A 58 -4.13 -8.47 7.76
CA VAL A 58 -5.56 -8.27 8.06
C VAL A 58 -6.44 -9.02 7.06
N MET A 59 -6.17 -8.90 5.76
CA MET A 59 -6.89 -9.63 4.71
C MET A 59 -6.83 -11.14 4.92
N LYS A 60 -5.65 -11.67 5.28
CA LYS A 60 -5.46 -13.08 5.62
C LYS A 60 -6.28 -13.50 6.84
N ALA A 61 -6.26 -12.70 7.92
CA ALA A 61 -7.05 -12.98 9.13
C ALA A 61 -8.57 -13.00 8.86
N LEU A 62 -9.02 -12.22 7.88
CA LEU A 62 -10.41 -12.16 7.42
C LEU A 62 -10.74 -13.19 6.31
N ALA A 63 -9.79 -14.06 5.95
CA ALA A 63 -9.90 -15.00 4.82
C ALA A 63 -10.26 -14.33 3.46
N MET A 64 -9.90 -13.05 3.29
CA MET A 64 -10.10 -12.29 2.07
C MET A 64 -8.83 -12.32 1.22
N ARG A 65 -8.99 -12.68 -0.05
CA ARG A 65 -7.84 -12.78 -0.98
C ARG A 65 -7.59 -11.43 -1.67
N PRO A 66 -6.32 -11.06 -1.87
CA PRO A 66 -5.91 -10.05 -2.83
C PRO A 66 -6.39 -10.42 -4.23
N ASP A 67 -6.99 -9.46 -4.91
CA ASP A 67 -7.23 -9.51 -6.34
C ASP A 67 -5.96 -8.97 -7.04
N PRO A 68 -5.54 -9.56 -8.18
CA PRO A 68 -4.38 -9.08 -8.91
C PRO A 68 -4.60 -7.62 -9.34
N ALA A 69 -3.56 -6.79 -9.17
CA ALA A 69 -3.56 -5.44 -9.73
C ALA A 69 -3.79 -5.54 -11.25
N LYS A 70 -4.79 -4.81 -11.76
CA LYS A 70 -5.08 -4.71 -13.18
C LYS A 70 -4.19 -3.69 -13.87
#